data_AF-A0A3P6TP61-F1
#
_entry.id   AF-A0A3P6TP61-F1
#
_cell.length_a   1.000
_cell.length_b   1.000
_cell.length_c   1.000
_cell.angle_alpha   90.00
_cell.angle_beta   90.00
_cell.angle_gamma   90.00
#
_symmetry.space_group_name_H-M   'P 1'
#
loop_
_entity.id
_entity.type
_entity.pdbx_description
1 polymer ?
#
loop_
_entity_poly.entity_id
_entity_poly.type
_entity_poly.pdbx_seq_one_letter_code
_entity_poly.pdbx_strand_id
1 'polypeptide(L)'
;MKPGHSLPQVIGLTASLGVGGASNEADAVNHVVRLCASLDCVVISTVRINTDELRKFSPIVADEIILREDEAGHFRTIFVDILCELMTSFEAKLYEIVETYGPHISSKSPLRWYGEEIEDRNYVVYTKFEKAPDAKRLQGYLNWVSTHLRRIVPEMQFATESAKTEAIELLEILYVSYASQHCRS
;
A
#
# COMPACT_ATOMS: atom_id res chain seq x y z
N MET A 1 22.66 49.20 -4.66
CA MET A 1 22.28 49.55 -6.04
C MET A 1 22.70 50.99 -6.31
N LYS A 2 23.31 51.29 -7.47
CA LYS A 2 23.69 52.66 -7.83
C LYS A 2 22.43 53.43 -8.27
N PRO A 3 22.22 54.69 -7.85
CA PRO A 3 21.12 55.51 -8.34
C PRO A 3 21.27 55.72 -9.86
N GLY A 4 20.19 55.51 -10.64
CA GLY A 4 20.15 55.88 -12.07
C GLY A 4 20.17 54.75 -13.10
N HIS A 5 20.09 53.47 -12.71
CA HIS A 5 19.95 52.36 -13.65
C HIS A 5 18.53 51.79 -13.63
N SER A 6 17.86 51.75 -14.79
CA SER A 6 16.58 51.06 -14.97
C SER A 6 16.79 49.54 -15.02
N LEU A 7 15.89 48.80 -14.39
CA LEU A 7 15.87 47.34 -14.52
C LEU A 7 15.55 46.93 -15.97
N PRO A 8 16.11 45.82 -16.47
CA PRO A 8 15.77 45.31 -17.79
C PRO A 8 14.33 44.76 -17.82
N GLN A 9 13.74 44.70 -19.01
CA GLN A 9 12.48 43.99 -19.22
C GLN A 9 12.71 42.47 -19.15
N VAL A 10 11.84 41.77 -18.43
CA VAL A 10 11.84 40.30 -18.31
C VAL A 10 10.69 39.71 -19.13
N ILE A 11 11.00 38.70 -19.96
CA ILE A 11 10.00 37.98 -20.77
C ILE A 11 10.18 36.48 -20.51
N GLY A 12 9.12 35.82 -20.04
CA GLY A 12 9.07 34.37 -19.84
C GLY A 12 8.27 33.69 -20.95
N LEU A 13 8.82 32.59 -21.50
CA LEU A 13 8.14 31.73 -22.49
C LEU A 13 7.96 30.34 -21.87
N THR A 14 6.71 29.87 -21.81
CA THR A 14 6.39 28.53 -21.35
C THR A 14 5.15 28.00 -22.03
N ALA A 15 5.06 26.68 -22.21
CA ALA A 15 3.85 26.01 -22.64
C ALA A 15 2.83 25.84 -21.50
N SER A 16 3.31 25.79 -20.24
CA SER A 16 2.49 25.66 -19.04
C SER A 16 3.15 26.32 -17.84
N LEU A 17 2.36 26.94 -16.96
CA LEU A 17 2.86 27.53 -15.72
C LEU A 17 3.07 26.48 -14.62
N GLY A 18 2.48 25.30 -14.76
CA GLY A 18 2.36 24.33 -13.68
C GLY A 18 1.43 24.78 -12.55
N VAL A 19 1.11 23.87 -11.65
CA VAL A 19 0.28 24.15 -10.45
C VAL A 19 0.97 23.71 -9.15
N GLY A 20 2.20 23.20 -9.23
CA GLY A 20 2.88 22.58 -8.10
C GLY A 20 2.11 21.39 -7.53
N GLY A 21 2.12 21.24 -6.20
CA GLY A 21 1.35 20.24 -5.46
C GLY A 21 -0.06 20.69 -5.08
N ALA A 22 -0.65 21.65 -5.81
CA ALA A 22 -1.98 22.15 -5.50
C ALA A 22 -3.05 21.05 -5.67
N SER A 23 -3.90 20.89 -4.65
CA SER A 23 -5.05 19.98 -4.67
C SER A 23 -6.37 20.68 -5.00
N ASN A 24 -6.35 22.02 -5.07
CA ASN A 24 -7.50 22.86 -5.37
C ASN A 24 -7.09 24.11 -6.15
N GLU A 25 -8.09 24.82 -6.69
CA GLU A 25 -7.88 25.98 -7.55
C GLU A 25 -7.20 27.15 -6.83
N ALA A 26 -7.56 27.43 -5.57
CA ALA A 26 -6.97 28.53 -4.81
C ALA A 26 -5.45 28.33 -4.61
N ASP A 27 -5.04 27.09 -4.29
CA ASP A 27 -3.62 26.75 -4.17
C ASP A 27 -2.87 26.83 -5.49
N ALA A 28 -3.53 26.46 -6.60
CA ALA A 28 -2.96 26.58 -7.94
C ALA A 28 -2.77 28.05 -8.33
N VAL A 29 -3.75 28.92 -8.05
CA VAL A 29 -3.63 30.37 -8.26
C VAL A 29 -2.48 30.94 -7.41
N ASN A 30 -2.37 30.53 -6.15
CA ASN A 30 -1.26 30.96 -5.28
C ASN A 30 0.11 30.48 -5.79
N HIS A 31 0.18 29.30 -6.41
CA HIS A 31 1.40 28.85 -7.08
C HIS A 31 1.77 29.76 -8.26
N VAL A 32 0.80 30.07 -9.13
CA VAL A 32 1.01 30.95 -10.29
C VAL A 32 1.39 32.37 -9.85
N VAL A 33 0.75 32.94 -8.83
CA VAL A 33 1.09 34.28 -8.30
C VAL A 33 2.53 34.33 -7.78
N ARG A 34 2.98 33.29 -7.06
CA ARG A 34 4.38 33.20 -6.60
C ARG A 34 5.37 33.10 -7.76
N LEU A 35 5.02 32.36 -8.81
CA LEU A 35 5.82 32.28 -10.02
C LEU A 35 5.91 33.65 -10.72
N CYS A 36 4.80 34.36 -10.87
CA CYS A 36 4.77 35.70 -11.45
C CYS A 36 5.59 36.71 -10.62
N ALA A 37 5.47 36.70 -9.30
CA ALA A 37 6.23 37.57 -8.41
C ALA A 37 7.75 37.31 -8.49
N SER A 38 8.16 36.06 -8.70
CA SER A 38 9.57 35.69 -8.85
C SER A 38 10.20 36.24 -10.14
N LEU A 39 9.39 36.50 -11.17
CA LEU A 39 9.83 37.01 -12.47
C LEU A 39 9.54 38.50 -12.68
N ASP A 40 8.98 39.18 -11.67
CA ASP A 40 8.44 40.54 -11.79
C ASP A 40 7.41 40.66 -12.95
N CYS A 41 6.59 39.62 -13.10
CA CYS A 41 5.62 39.49 -14.17
C CYS A 41 4.27 40.11 -13.78
N VAL A 42 3.87 41.16 -14.52
CA VAL A 42 2.59 41.86 -14.33
C VAL A 42 1.48 41.38 -15.28
N VAL A 43 1.84 40.63 -16.34
CA VAL A 43 0.90 40.20 -17.39
C VAL A 43 1.21 38.78 -17.84
N ILE A 44 0.21 37.90 -17.78
CA ILE A 44 0.22 36.58 -18.42
C ILE A 44 -0.47 36.71 -19.78
N SER A 45 0.30 36.58 -20.86
CA SER A 45 -0.23 36.63 -22.22
C SER A 45 -0.59 35.22 -22.71
N THR A 46 -1.85 35.00 -23.07
CA THR A 46 -2.35 33.76 -23.68
C THR A 46 -3.17 34.08 -24.92
N VAL A 47 -3.23 33.14 -25.88
CA VAL A 47 -4.08 33.29 -27.06
C VAL A 47 -5.55 33.21 -26.64
N ARG A 48 -6.27 34.33 -26.74
CA ARG A 48 -7.71 34.41 -26.39
C ARG A 48 -8.64 34.63 -27.58
N ILE A 49 -8.17 35.31 -28.63
CA ILE A 49 -8.99 35.68 -29.80
C ILE A 49 -8.81 34.66 -30.93
N ASN A 50 -7.57 34.37 -31.32
CA ASN A 50 -7.25 33.51 -32.48
C ASN A 50 -7.14 32.02 -32.10
N THR A 51 -8.00 31.54 -31.20
CA THR A 51 -7.92 30.15 -30.70
C THR A 51 -8.17 29.12 -31.80
N ASP A 52 -9.00 29.44 -32.79
CA ASP A 52 -9.31 28.53 -33.91
C ASP A 52 -8.13 28.36 -34.86
N GLU A 53 -7.39 29.44 -35.13
CA GLU A 53 -6.15 29.39 -35.88
C GLU A 53 -5.09 28.56 -35.14
N LEU A 54 -4.95 28.79 -33.83
CA LEU A 54 -4.05 28.01 -32.99
C LEU A 54 -4.40 26.52 -33.00
N ARG A 55 -5.68 26.15 -32.90
CA ARG A 55 -6.13 24.75 -32.95
C ARG A 55 -5.90 24.08 -34.31
N LYS A 56 -5.96 24.84 -35.42
CA LYS A 56 -5.63 24.31 -36.75
C LYS A 56 -4.13 24.03 -36.88
N PHE A 57 -3.30 24.87 -36.29
CA PHE A 57 -1.84 24.70 -36.30
C PHE A 57 -1.36 23.63 -35.31
N SER A 58 -2.00 23.54 -34.15
CA SER A 58 -1.69 22.59 -33.08
C SER A 58 -2.98 21.92 -32.60
N PRO A 59 -3.42 20.84 -33.28
CA PRO A 59 -4.61 20.11 -32.86
C PRO A 59 -4.35 19.41 -31.52
N ILE A 60 -5.28 19.57 -30.59
CA ILE A 60 -5.26 18.84 -29.32
C ILE A 60 -5.72 17.41 -29.63
N VAL A 61 -4.81 16.45 -29.49
CA VAL A 61 -5.15 15.03 -29.50
C VAL A 61 -5.58 14.67 -28.08
N ALA A 62 -6.84 14.25 -27.91
CA ALA A 62 -7.30 13.75 -26.62
C ALA A 62 -6.78 12.33 -26.43
N ASP A 63 -6.11 12.07 -25.31
CA ASP A 63 -5.77 10.71 -24.92
C ASP A 63 -7.06 9.96 -24.58
N GLU A 64 -7.29 8.85 -25.27
CA GLU A 64 -8.42 7.96 -24.98
C GLU A 64 -7.99 6.93 -23.93
N ILE A 65 -8.56 7.03 -22.72
CA ILE A 65 -8.34 6.05 -21.66
C ILE A 65 -9.42 4.97 -21.77
N ILE A 66 -9.06 3.82 -22.35
CA ILE A 66 -9.95 2.66 -22.42
C ILE A 66 -9.71 1.80 -21.19
N LEU A 67 -10.66 1.82 -20.26
CA LEU A 67 -10.71 0.86 -19.16
C LEU A 67 -11.19 -0.49 -19.70
N ARG A 68 -10.33 -1.52 -19.68
CA ARG A 68 -10.70 -2.88 -20.03
C ARG A 68 -10.88 -3.71 -18.76
N GLU A 69 -11.93 -4.54 -18.75
CA GLU A 69 -12.06 -5.60 -17.75
C GLU A 69 -10.96 -6.65 -17.96
N ASP A 70 -10.37 -7.10 -16.86
CA ASP A 70 -9.32 -8.11 -16.88
C ASP A 70 -9.94 -9.49 -17.17
N GLU A 71 -10.01 -9.90 -18.44
CA GLU A 71 -10.48 -11.25 -18.82
C GLU A 71 -9.57 -12.36 -18.23
N ALA A 72 -8.29 -12.08 -17.98
CA ALA A 72 -7.37 -12.96 -17.24
C ALA A 72 -7.64 -12.97 -15.72
N GLY A 73 -8.47 -12.04 -15.24
CA GLY A 73 -8.95 -11.96 -13.87
C GLY A 73 -9.66 -13.25 -13.44
N HIS A 74 -10.35 -13.95 -14.35
CA HIS A 74 -11.02 -15.21 -14.03
C HIS A 74 -10.05 -16.32 -13.62
N PHE A 75 -8.97 -16.51 -14.36
CA PHE A 75 -7.96 -17.51 -14.01
C PHE A 75 -7.19 -17.12 -12.75
N ARG A 76 -6.90 -15.82 -12.58
CA ARG A 76 -6.29 -15.29 -11.35
C ARG A 76 -7.19 -15.50 -10.13
N THR A 77 -8.50 -15.30 -10.25
CA THR A 77 -9.46 -15.53 -9.16
C THR A 77 -9.54 -17.01 -8.80
N ILE A 78 -9.59 -17.92 -9.79
CA ILE A 78 -9.64 -19.36 -9.53
C ILE A 78 -8.37 -19.82 -8.80
N PHE A 79 -7.19 -19.39 -9.25
CA PHE A 79 -5.94 -19.74 -8.58
C PHE A 79 -5.91 -19.25 -7.13
N VAL A 80 -6.34 -18.00 -6.89
CA VAL A 80 -6.40 -17.44 -5.53
C VAL A 80 -7.46 -18.14 -4.67
N ASP A 81 -8.60 -18.54 -5.23
CA ASP A 81 -9.64 -19.32 -4.53
C ASP A 81 -9.08 -20.68 -4.09
N ILE A 82 -8.43 -21.41 -5.00
CA ILE A 82 -7.78 -22.70 -4.68
C ILE A 82 -6.70 -22.53 -3.60
N LEU A 83 -5.89 -21.48 -3.68
CA LEU A 83 -4.91 -21.17 -2.63
C LEU A 83 -5.59 -20.90 -1.28
N CYS A 84 -6.74 -20.22 -1.27
CA CYS A 84 -7.48 -19.97 -0.02
C CYS A 84 -8.02 -21.28 0.59
N GLU A 85 -8.50 -22.22 -0.23
CA GLU A 85 -8.93 -23.55 0.22
C GLU A 85 -7.75 -24.37 0.78
N LEU A 86 -6.61 -24.32 0.09
CA LEU A 86 -5.38 -24.99 0.53
C LEU A 86 -4.88 -24.42 1.86
N MET A 87 -4.89 -23.09 2.02
CA MET A 87 -4.53 -22.43 3.27
C MET A 87 -5.48 -22.83 4.41
N THR A 88 -6.77 -22.99 4.14
CA THR A 88 -7.74 -23.50 5.14
C THR A 88 -7.40 -24.93 5.58
N SER A 89 -6.93 -25.75 4.65
CA SER A 89 -6.52 -27.12 4.94
C SER A 89 -5.26 -27.18 5.81
N PHE A 90 -4.27 -26.32 5.53
CA PHE A 90 -3.06 -26.22 6.34
C PHE A 90 -3.34 -25.61 7.73
N GLU A 91 -4.22 -24.62 7.82
CA GLU A 91 -4.72 -24.10 9.11
C GLU A 91 -5.33 -25.21 9.96
N ALA A 92 -6.20 -26.05 9.38
CA ALA A 92 -6.83 -27.16 10.08
C ALA A 92 -5.78 -28.15 10.63
N LYS A 93 -4.76 -28.47 9.84
CA LYS A 93 -3.67 -29.34 10.28
C LYS A 93 -2.85 -28.72 11.40
N LEU A 94 -2.57 -27.42 11.32
CA LEU A 94 -1.87 -26.68 12.36
C LEU A 94 -2.66 -26.71 13.67
N TYR A 95 -3.99 -26.52 13.62
CA TYR A 95 -4.84 -26.60 14.80
C TYR A 95 -4.81 -27.99 15.45
N GLU A 96 -4.86 -29.06 14.64
CA GLU A 96 -4.76 -30.44 15.14
C GLU A 96 -3.44 -30.66 15.91
N ILE A 97 -2.31 -30.20 15.37
CA ILE A 97 -0.99 -30.33 16.01
C ILE A 97 -0.95 -29.55 17.32
N VAL A 98 -1.42 -28.30 17.31
CA VAL A 98 -1.42 -27.45 18.51
C VAL A 98 -2.36 -27.97 19.59
N GLU A 99 -3.53 -28.50 19.23
CA GLU A 99 -4.47 -29.09 20.18
C GLU A 99 -3.95 -30.41 20.77
N THR A 100 -3.25 -31.22 19.96
CA THR A 100 -2.75 -32.55 20.38
C THR A 100 -1.45 -32.46 21.18
N TYR A 101 -0.54 -31.57 20.79
CA TYR A 101 0.82 -31.52 21.32
C TYR A 101 1.19 -30.19 21.97
N GLY A 102 0.31 -29.19 21.94
CA GLY A 102 0.55 -27.90 22.59
C GLY A 102 0.52 -27.99 24.12
N PRO A 103 0.85 -26.89 24.81
CA PRO A 103 0.86 -26.89 26.25
C PRO A 103 -0.58 -26.99 26.77
N HIS A 104 -0.92 -28.09 27.44
CA HIS A 104 -2.12 -28.16 28.27
C HIS A 104 -1.95 -27.16 29.42
N ILE A 105 -2.46 -25.93 29.20
CA ILE A 105 -2.54 -24.78 30.12
C ILE A 105 -1.62 -24.91 31.34
N SER A 106 -0.45 -24.27 31.27
CA SER A 106 0.20 -23.74 32.47
C SER A 106 0.27 -22.23 32.35
N SER A 107 -0.70 -21.58 32.98
CA SER A 107 -0.75 -20.15 33.19
C SER A 107 0.51 -19.70 33.96
N LYS A 108 1.49 -19.10 33.28
CA LYS A 108 2.37 -18.11 33.91
C LYS A 108 2.59 -16.92 32.98
N SER A 109 2.04 -15.80 33.45
CA SER A 109 2.04 -14.44 32.94
C SER A 109 3.42 -13.73 33.15
N PRO A 110 3.53 -12.39 33.04
CA PRO A 110 3.56 -11.59 31.79
C PRO A 110 4.79 -10.64 31.77
N LEU A 111 5.47 -10.39 30.66
CA LEU A 111 6.45 -9.28 30.51
C LEU A 111 6.73 -9.07 29.01
N ARG A 112 6.97 -7.89 28.45
CA ARG A 112 6.97 -6.48 28.89
C ARG A 112 6.85 -5.64 27.61
N TRP A 113 6.06 -4.58 27.66
CA TRP A 113 5.82 -3.68 26.53
C TRP A 113 7.02 -2.77 26.24
N TYR A 114 7.33 -2.58 24.94
CA TYR A 114 7.88 -1.34 24.37
C TYR A 114 7.25 -1.14 23.00
N GLY A 115 6.53 -0.04 22.82
CA GLY A 115 5.99 0.38 21.52
C GLY A 115 4.71 1.20 21.68
N GLU A 116 4.82 2.49 21.38
CA GLU A 116 3.82 3.56 21.48
C GLU A 116 2.43 3.26 20.93
N GLU A 117 1.44 3.99 21.46
CA GLU A 117 0.11 4.15 20.86
C GLU A 117 0.24 4.68 19.43
N ILE A 118 -0.09 3.85 18.46
CA ILE A 118 -0.31 4.26 17.07
C ILE A 118 -1.79 4.03 16.76
N GLU A 119 -2.56 5.11 16.83
CA GLU A 119 -3.87 5.23 16.21
C GLU A 119 -3.72 5.22 14.68
N ASP A 120 -3.73 4.06 14.03
CA ASP A 120 -4.44 3.87 12.74
C ASP A 120 -4.51 2.38 12.31
N ARG A 121 -5.74 1.85 12.30
CA ARG A 121 -6.30 0.66 11.61
C ARG A 121 -5.73 -0.76 11.85
N ASN A 122 -6.61 -1.65 12.30
CA ASN A 122 -6.69 -3.09 11.96
C ASN A 122 -5.46 -3.98 12.22
N TYR A 123 -4.52 -3.58 13.08
CA TYR A 123 -3.40 -4.46 13.48
C TYR A 123 -3.73 -5.21 14.78
N VAL A 124 -4.10 -6.49 14.67
CA VAL A 124 -4.40 -7.34 15.84
C VAL A 124 -3.09 -7.78 16.50
N VAL A 125 -2.98 -7.58 17.81
CA VAL A 125 -1.82 -8.04 18.61
C VAL A 125 -2.14 -9.39 19.23
N TYR A 126 -1.47 -10.45 18.77
CA TYR A 126 -1.65 -11.81 19.29
C TYR A 126 -0.69 -12.07 20.46
N THR A 127 -1.22 -12.45 21.63
CA THR A 127 -0.41 -12.76 22.83
C THR A 127 -0.36 -14.25 23.16
N LYS A 128 -1.19 -15.04 22.48
CA LYS A 128 -1.29 -16.50 22.58
C LYS A 128 -1.68 -17.05 21.22
N PHE A 129 -1.66 -18.37 21.08
CA PHE A 129 -2.14 -19.02 19.87
C PHE A 129 -3.65 -18.84 19.72
N GLU A 130 -4.07 -18.30 18.58
CA GLU A 130 -5.47 -18.06 18.23
C GLU A 130 -5.72 -18.51 16.78
N LYS A 131 -6.99 -18.78 16.44
CA LYS A 131 -7.34 -19.17 15.07
C LYS A 131 -7.12 -18.03 14.09
N ALA A 132 -6.74 -18.39 12.88
CA ALA A 132 -6.52 -17.45 11.79
C ALA A 132 -7.81 -16.70 11.41
N PRO A 133 -7.71 -15.44 10.95
CA PRO A 133 -8.84 -14.72 10.37
C PRO A 133 -9.37 -15.39 9.09
N ASP A 134 -10.69 -15.37 8.88
CA ASP A 134 -11.31 -15.92 7.65
C ASP A 134 -10.88 -15.18 6.38
N ALA A 135 -10.53 -13.90 6.51
CA ALA A 135 -10.15 -13.04 5.40
C ALA A 135 -8.69 -13.26 4.97
N LYS A 136 -8.43 -14.42 4.34
CA LYS A 136 -7.09 -14.90 3.91
C LYS A 136 -6.33 -13.96 2.97
N ARG A 137 -7.04 -13.10 2.24
CA ARG A 137 -6.46 -12.15 1.28
C ARG A 137 -6.02 -10.83 1.93
N LEU A 138 -6.47 -10.55 3.15
CA LEU A 138 -6.25 -9.27 3.82
C LEU A 138 -4.96 -9.30 4.64
N GLN A 139 -4.39 -8.12 4.85
CA GLN A 139 -3.17 -7.93 5.63
C GLN A 139 -3.25 -8.48 7.07
N GLY A 140 -4.46 -8.56 7.65
CA GLY A 140 -4.68 -9.17 8.97
C GLY A 140 -4.28 -10.65 9.02
N TYR A 141 -4.42 -11.37 7.91
CA TYR A 141 -3.99 -12.75 7.79
C TYR A 141 -2.45 -12.86 7.78
N LEU A 142 -1.77 -12.03 6.99
CA LEU A 142 -0.29 -11.98 7.00
C LEU A 142 0.27 -11.62 8.37
N ASN A 143 -0.38 -10.68 9.06
CA ASN A 143 -0.02 -10.34 10.43
C ASN A 143 -0.17 -11.55 11.37
N TRP A 144 -1.29 -12.28 11.26
CA TRP A 144 -1.50 -13.51 12.02
C TRP A 144 -0.39 -14.54 11.76
N VAL A 145 -0.14 -14.91 10.48
CA VAL A 145 0.89 -15.90 10.12
C VAL A 145 2.27 -15.46 10.61
N SER A 146 2.65 -14.20 10.33
CA SER A 146 3.98 -13.67 10.70
C SER A 146 4.19 -13.67 12.21
N THR A 147 3.16 -13.30 12.98
CA THR A 147 3.24 -13.27 14.44
C THR A 147 3.32 -14.68 15.03
N HIS A 148 2.53 -15.62 14.48
CA HIS A 148 2.53 -16.99 14.97
C HIS A 148 3.83 -17.72 14.61
N LEU A 149 4.37 -17.49 13.41
CA LEU A 149 5.63 -18.06 12.94
C LEU A 149 6.84 -17.55 13.72
N ARG A 150 6.92 -16.23 13.96
CA ARG A 150 8.14 -15.61 14.52
C ARG A 150 8.16 -15.54 16.04
N ARG A 151 6.99 -15.56 16.69
CA ARG A 151 6.87 -15.35 18.14
C ARG A 151 6.11 -16.46 18.83
N ILE A 152 4.83 -16.66 18.47
CA ILE A 152 3.92 -17.50 19.27
C ILE A 152 4.37 -18.96 19.27
N VAL A 153 4.49 -19.61 18.11
CA VAL A 153 4.88 -21.03 18.02
C VAL A 153 6.31 -21.29 18.51
N PRO A 154 7.32 -20.43 18.21
CA PRO A 154 8.66 -20.57 18.79
C PRO A 154 8.71 -20.50 20.32
N GLU A 155 7.88 -19.68 20.96
CA GLU A 155 7.83 -19.54 22.42
C GLU A 155 6.92 -20.58 23.10
N MET A 156 6.04 -21.24 22.35
CA MET A 156 5.19 -22.31 22.86
C MET A 156 5.98 -23.58 23.22
N GLN A 157 5.52 -24.24 24.29
CA GLN A 157 6.02 -25.55 24.72
C GLN A 157 5.22 -26.65 24.05
N PHE A 158 5.87 -27.44 23.20
CA PHE A 158 5.27 -28.62 22.57
C PHE A 158 5.70 -29.90 23.30
N ALA A 159 4.84 -30.91 23.32
CA ALA A 159 5.13 -32.22 23.88
C ALA A 159 6.28 -32.94 23.15
N THR A 160 6.48 -32.63 21.87
CA THR A 160 7.60 -33.13 21.08
C THR A 160 8.19 -32.02 20.21
N GLU A 161 9.51 -32.01 20.03
CA GLU A 161 10.18 -31.08 19.11
C GLU A 161 9.75 -31.30 17.66
N SER A 162 9.41 -32.54 17.29
CA SER A 162 8.89 -32.86 15.95
C SER A 162 7.58 -32.12 15.65
N ALA A 163 6.64 -32.08 16.60
CA ALA A 163 5.37 -31.38 16.44
C ALA A 163 5.57 -29.85 16.32
N LYS A 164 6.56 -29.30 17.02
CA LYS A 164 6.93 -27.89 16.92
C LYS A 164 7.48 -27.56 15.52
N THR A 165 8.37 -28.39 15.00
CA THR A 165 8.92 -28.24 13.64
C THR A 165 7.81 -28.30 12.60
N GLU A 166 6.91 -29.28 12.68
CA GLU A 166 5.78 -29.43 11.75
C GLU A 166 4.86 -28.19 11.79
N ALA A 167 4.59 -27.64 12.99
CA ALA A 167 3.81 -26.41 13.13
C ALA A 167 4.48 -25.19 12.49
N ILE A 168 5.82 -25.08 12.58
CA ILE A 168 6.59 -24.01 11.93
C ILE A 168 6.54 -24.16 10.41
N GLU A 169 6.78 -25.37 9.88
CA GLU A 169 6.72 -25.65 8.45
C GLU A 169 5.35 -25.30 7.85
N LEU A 170 4.26 -25.66 8.54
CA LEU A 170 2.90 -25.28 8.12
C LEU A 170 2.73 -23.76 8.07
N LEU A 171 3.24 -23.02 9.05
CA LEU A 171 3.16 -21.56 9.06
C LEU A 171 4.03 -20.92 7.96
N GLU A 172 5.16 -21.51 7.61
CA GLU A 172 5.97 -21.08 6.46
C GLU A 172 5.23 -21.30 5.14
N ILE A 173 4.58 -22.46 4.97
CA ILE A 173 3.74 -22.75 3.80
C ILE A 173 2.60 -21.74 3.69
N LEU A 174 1.93 -21.41 4.81
CA LEU A 174 0.88 -20.40 4.84
C LEU A 174 1.42 -19.00 4.47
N TYR A 175 2.63 -18.65 4.91
CA TYR A 175 3.27 -17.37 4.56
C TYR A 175 3.57 -17.28 3.06
N VAL A 176 4.15 -18.34 2.49
CA VAL A 176 4.46 -18.41 1.05
C VAL A 176 3.17 -18.39 0.21
N SER A 177 2.13 -19.11 0.66
CA SER A 177 0.83 -19.12 0.00
C SER A 177 0.20 -17.73 -0.03
N TYR A 178 0.24 -16.98 1.08
CA TYR A 178 -0.21 -15.60 1.13
C TYR A 178 0.59 -14.70 0.17
N ALA A 179 1.92 -14.79 0.17
CA ALA A 179 2.77 -13.99 -0.72
C ALA A 179 2.46 -14.29 -2.21
N SER A 180 2.13 -15.53 -2.53
CA SER A 180 1.83 -15.98 -3.90
C SER A 180 0.51 -15.40 -4.42
N GLN A 181 -0.45 -15.06 -3.53
CA GLN A 181 -1.70 -14.39 -3.92
C GLN A 181 -1.50 -12.92 -4.33
N HIS A 182 -0.41 -12.29 -3.89
CA HIS A 182 -0.14 -10.86 -4.10
C HIS A 182 1.00 -10.59 -5.08
N CYS A 183 1.58 -11.63 -5.68
CA CYS A 183 2.61 -11.49 -6.70
C CYS A 183 1.97 -10.95 -7.99
N ARG A 184 2.25 -9.69 -8.34
CA ARG A 184 1.81 -9.08 -9.61
C ARG A 184 2.75 -9.57 -10.72
N SER A 185 2.20 -10.28 -11.71
CA SER A 185 2.87 -10.56 -13.00
C SER A 185 3.00 -9.30 -13.83
#